data_AF-A0A7C0U895-F1
#
_entry.id   AF-A0A7C0U895-F1
#
_cell.length_a   1.000
_cell.length_b   1.000
_cell.length_c   1.000
_cell.angle_alpha   90.00
_cell.angle_beta   90.00
_cell.angle_gamma   90.00
#
_symmetry.space_group_name_H-M   'P 1'
#
loop_
_entity.id
_entity.type
_entity.pdbx_description
1 polymer ?
#
loop_
_entity_poly.entity_id
_entity_poly.type
_entity_poly.pdbx_seq_one_letter_code
_entity_poly.pdbx_strand_id
1 'polypeptide(L)'
;MMEKNWIYIFIAILSYICLGFLQVSIDYQREIENLKSPIVLMPGEKAGSFILSGFKGIAVDILWLEIEKSWHSGQHYKILPSLKAISYLQPNYTTVWEIGAWHMAYNIFAKEAERGRRLERMFERMKEKMDFKENLGIILEIEKGIKKIKEKI
;
A
#
# COMPACT_ATOMS: atom_id res chain seq x y z
N MET A 1 -46.30 -12.54 -24.41
CA MET A 1 -45.18 -13.16 -23.64
C MET A 1 -44.68 -12.30 -22.45
N MET A 2 -45.29 -11.15 -22.09
CA MET A 2 -44.87 -10.34 -20.93
C MET A 2 -45.67 -10.58 -19.64
N GLU A 3 -46.84 -11.21 -19.69
CA GLU A 3 -47.80 -11.14 -18.57
C GLU A 3 -47.41 -11.92 -17.31
N LYS A 4 -46.43 -12.83 -17.37
CA LYS A 4 -45.96 -13.60 -16.21
C LYS A 4 -44.61 -13.13 -15.64
N ASN A 5 -43.93 -12.19 -16.31
CA ASN A 5 -42.60 -11.75 -15.89
C ASN A 5 -42.64 -10.80 -14.67
N TRP A 6 -43.75 -10.10 -14.48
CA TRP A 6 -43.93 -9.19 -13.35
C TRP A 6 -43.94 -9.91 -12.00
N ILE A 7 -44.40 -11.17 -11.96
CA ILE A 7 -44.37 -12.01 -10.75
C ILE A 7 -42.94 -12.26 -10.32
N TYR A 8 -42.03 -12.60 -11.24
CA TYR A 8 -40.62 -12.81 -10.93
C TYR A 8 -39.94 -11.51 -10.47
N ILE A 9 -40.31 -10.37 -11.05
CA ILE A 9 -39.80 -9.06 -10.60
C ILE A 9 -40.29 -8.76 -9.18
N PHE A 10 -41.55 -9.03 -8.88
CA PHE A 10 -42.11 -8.84 -7.55
C PHE A 10 -41.44 -9.75 -6.50
N ILE A 11 -41.22 -11.03 -6.84
CA ILE A 11 -40.49 -11.98 -6.00
C ILE A 11 -39.04 -11.51 -5.79
N ALA A 12 -38.36 -11.03 -6.84
CA ALA A 12 -37.00 -10.52 -6.74
C ALA A 12 -36.93 -9.30 -5.79
N ILE A 13 -37.86 -8.35 -5.93
CA ILE A 13 -37.94 -7.18 -5.04
C ILE A 13 -38.22 -7.61 -3.60
N LEU A 14 -39.15 -8.52 -3.38
CA LEU A 14 -39.47 -9.03 -2.05
C LEU A 14 -38.29 -9.76 -1.41
N SER A 15 -37.56 -10.56 -2.20
CA SER A 15 -36.33 -11.23 -1.76
C SER A 15 -35.22 -10.24 -1.41
N TYR A 16 -35.10 -9.15 -2.17
CA TYR A 16 -34.13 -8.08 -1.92
C TYR A 16 -34.45 -7.32 -0.63
N ILE A 17 -35.73 -7.07 -0.35
CA ILE A 17 -36.19 -6.47 0.91
C ILE A 17 -35.83 -7.37 2.10
N CYS A 18 -36.03 -8.69 1.99
CA CYS A 18 -35.63 -9.64 3.04
C CYS A 18 -34.11 -9.65 3.27
N LEU A 19 -33.32 -9.56 2.20
CA LEU A 19 -31.85 -9.43 2.30
C LEU A 19 -31.44 -8.15 3.05
N GLY A 20 -32.17 -7.05 2.87
CA GLY A 20 -31.93 -5.80 3.59
C GLY A 20 -32.04 -5.94 5.12
N PHE A 21 -33.06 -6.65 5.61
CA PHE A 21 -33.19 -6.93 7.05
C PHE A 21 -32.06 -7.80 7.60
N LEU A 22 -31.64 -8.79 6.82
CA LEU A 22 -30.54 -9.69 7.19
C LEU A 22 -29.20 -8.93 7.25
N GLN A 23 -29.02 -7.97 6.33
CA GLN A 23 -27.85 -7.09 6.31
C GLN A 23 -27.79 -6.18 7.55
N VAL A 24 -28.92 -5.61 7.99
CA VAL A 24 -28.99 -4.83 9.24
C VAL A 24 -28.58 -5.66 10.46
N SER A 25 -29.03 -6.91 10.55
CA SER A 25 -28.63 -7.79 11.65
C SER A 25 -27.14 -8.12 11.63
N ILE A 26 -26.57 -8.31 10.43
CA ILE A 26 -25.13 -8.54 10.26
C ILE A 26 -24.35 -7.29 10.67
N ASP A 27 -24.76 -6.11 10.21
CA ASP A 27 -24.09 -4.85 10.53
C ASP A 27 -24.11 -4.53 12.03
N TYR A 28 -25.20 -4.91 12.72
CA TYR A 28 -25.31 -4.82 14.17
C TYR A 28 -24.33 -5.74 14.90
N GLN A 29 -24.23 -7.01 14.50
CA GLN A 29 -23.24 -7.93 15.08
C GLN A 29 -21.81 -7.46 14.83
N ARG A 30 -21.52 -6.98 13.61
CA ARG A 30 -20.21 -6.43 13.26
C ARG A 30 -19.83 -5.23 14.11
N GLU A 31 -20.80 -4.43 14.55
CA GLU A 31 -20.55 -3.29 15.43
C GLU A 31 -20.24 -3.73 16.86
N ILE A 32 -21.01 -4.67 17.40
CA ILE A 32 -20.74 -5.25 18.73
C ILE A 32 -19.37 -5.93 18.78
N GLU A 33 -19.02 -6.66 17.73
CA GLU A 33 -17.76 -7.39 17.64
C GLU A 33 -16.57 -6.50 17.25
N ASN A 34 -16.76 -5.18 17.10
CA ASN A 34 -15.74 -4.24 16.60
C ASN A 34 -15.13 -4.66 15.25
N LEU A 35 -15.89 -5.40 14.43
CA LEU A 35 -15.54 -5.81 13.06
C LEU A 35 -15.96 -4.77 12.01
N LYS A 36 -16.51 -3.63 12.44
CA LYS A 36 -16.63 -2.43 11.61
C LYS A 36 -15.23 -1.89 11.31
N SER A 37 -14.62 -2.44 10.27
CA SER A 37 -13.41 -1.85 9.68
C SER A 37 -13.75 -0.46 9.15
N PRO A 38 -13.01 0.59 9.53
CA PRO A 38 -13.21 1.90 8.92
C PRO A 38 -13.01 1.75 7.42
N ILE A 39 -14.04 2.09 6.65
CA ILE A 39 -14.00 2.21 5.18
C ILE A 39 -13.18 3.48 4.87
N VAL A 40 -11.95 3.49 5.34
CA VAL A 40 -11.03 4.62 5.26
C VAL A 40 -9.79 3.98 4.68
N LEU A 41 -9.67 4.02 3.36
CA LEU A 41 -8.40 4.05 2.60
C LEU A 41 -8.56 3.87 1.09
N MET A 42 -9.77 3.71 0.56
CA MET A 42 -9.94 3.91 -0.88
C MET A 42 -10.16 5.40 -1.15
N PRO A 43 -9.52 5.98 -2.17
CA PRO A 43 -9.91 7.29 -2.67
C PRO A 43 -11.43 7.29 -2.91
N GLY A 44 -12.12 8.21 -2.25
CA GLY A 44 -13.54 8.18 -1.85
C GLY A 44 -14.63 8.09 -2.91
N GLU A 45 -14.36 7.57 -4.11
CA GLU A 45 -15.35 7.49 -5.20
C GLU A 45 -15.43 6.10 -5.85
N LYS A 46 -14.35 5.31 -5.83
CA LYS A 46 -14.31 4.00 -6.53
C LYS A 46 -14.60 2.81 -5.61
N ALA A 47 -14.54 3.05 -4.31
CA ALA A 47 -14.63 2.03 -3.26
C ALA A 47 -16.02 1.42 -3.10
N GLY A 48 -17.00 2.30 -2.90
CA GLY A 48 -18.33 1.91 -2.46
C GLY A 48 -19.03 1.06 -3.51
N SER A 49 -18.91 1.44 -4.79
CA SER A 49 -19.67 0.81 -5.87
C SER A 49 -19.21 -0.63 -6.18
N PHE A 50 -17.91 -0.91 -6.11
CA PHE A 50 -17.38 -2.25 -6.40
C PHE A 50 -17.48 -3.23 -5.21
N ILE A 51 -17.37 -2.70 -3.98
CA ILE A 51 -17.50 -3.50 -2.74
C ILE A 51 -18.93 -3.98 -2.55
N LEU A 52 -19.93 -3.18 -2.95
CA LEU A 52 -21.35 -3.44 -2.69
C LEU A 52 -22.00 -4.48 -3.62
N SER A 53 -21.38 -4.86 -4.75
CA SER A 53 -22.08 -5.62 -5.82
C SER A 53 -21.37 -6.90 -6.31
N GLY A 54 -20.35 -7.40 -5.62
CA GLY A 54 -19.64 -8.64 -6.02
C GLY A 54 -18.52 -8.45 -7.06
N PHE A 55 -18.18 -7.22 -7.43
CA PHE A 55 -17.11 -6.90 -8.39
C PHE A 55 -15.74 -6.66 -7.72
N LYS A 56 -15.48 -7.30 -6.58
CA LYS A 56 -14.23 -7.12 -5.84
C LYS A 56 -12.99 -7.46 -6.68
N GLY A 57 -13.08 -8.47 -7.55
CA GLY A 57 -11.99 -8.84 -8.46
C GLY A 57 -11.60 -7.69 -9.39
N ILE A 58 -12.57 -7.06 -10.06
CA ILE A 58 -12.33 -5.94 -10.97
C ILE A 58 -11.73 -4.74 -10.22
N ALA A 59 -12.21 -4.46 -9.00
CA ALA A 59 -11.63 -3.41 -8.18
C ALA A 59 -10.16 -3.69 -7.82
N VAL A 60 -9.84 -4.95 -7.48
CA VAL A 60 -8.46 -5.38 -7.22
C VAL A 60 -7.59 -5.20 -8.47
N ASP A 61 -8.08 -5.57 -9.65
CA ASP A 61 -7.34 -5.42 -10.91
C ASP A 61 -7.03 -3.94 -11.21
N ILE A 62 -8.01 -3.06 -11.00
CA ILE A 62 -7.81 -1.60 -11.16
C ILE A 62 -6.77 -1.07 -10.16
N LEU A 63 -6.81 -1.54 -8.92
CA LEU A 63 -5.83 -1.14 -7.89
C LEU A 63 -4.41 -1.63 -8.25
N TRP A 64 -4.27 -2.81 -8.82
CA TRP A 64 -2.98 -3.31 -9.32
C TRP A 64 -2.42 -2.45 -10.45
N LEU A 65 -3.26 -2.02 -11.40
CA LEU A 65 -2.85 -1.08 -12.45
C LEU A 65 -2.40 0.28 -11.88
N GLU A 66 -3.06 0.77 -10.83
CA GLU A 66 -2.65 1.99 -10.13
C GLU A 66 -1.30 1.83 -9.41
N ILE A 67 -1.05 0.68 -8.80
CA ILE A 67 0.23 0.34 -8.17
C ILE A 67 1.34 0.35 -9.23
N GLU A 68 1.15 -0.31 -10.36
CA GLU A 68 2.14 -0.40 -11.43
C GLU A 68 2.47 1.00 -12.00
N LYS A 69 1.43 1.81 -12.24
CA LYS A 69 1.60 3.19 -12.68
C LYS A 69 2.35 4.04 -11.63
N SER A 70 2.01 3.88 -10.36
CA SER A 70 2.65 4.59 -9.25
C SER A 70 4.13 4.19 -9.09
N TRP A 71 4.44 2.92 -9.32
CA TRP A 71 5.81 2.41 -9.33
C TRP A 71 6.64 3.04 -10.45
N HIS A 72 6.17 2.98 -11.69
CA HIS A 72 6.88 3.55 -12.84
C HIS A 72 7.01 5.07 -12.80
N SER A 73 6.04 5.77 -12.19
CA SER A 73 6.08 7.23 -12.03
C SER A 73 6.92 7.70 -10.84
N GLY A 74 7.52 6.79 -10.05
CA GLY A 74 8.29 7.11 -8.84
C GLY A 74 7.42 7.58 -7.66
N GLN A 75 6.09 7.49 -7.76
CA GLN A 75 5.14 7.90 -6.71
C GLN A 75 4.92 6.77 -5.70
N HIS A 76 6.01 6.23 -5.15
CA HIS A 76 5.99 5.04 -4.29
C HIS A 76 5.13 5.19 -3.03
N TYR A 77 4.90 6.41 -2.56
CA TYR A 77 4.03 6.70 -1.43
C TYR A 77 2.54 6.35 -1.67
N LYS A 78 2.12 6.29 -2.94
CA LYS A 78 0.74 5.94 -3.33
C LYS A 78 0.47 4.42 -3.33
N ILE A 79 1.52 3.61 -3.35
CA ILE A 79 1.42 2.15 -3.47
C ILE A 79 0.83 1.53 -2.19
N LEU A 80 1.23 2.02 -1.01
CA LEU A 80 0.83 1.43 0.27
C LEU A 80 -0.70 1.51 0.54
N PRO A 81 -1.39 2.65 0.32
CA PRO A 81 -2.85 2.71 0.39
C PRO A 81 -3.55 1.69 -0.53
N SER A 82 -3.09 1.54 -1.77
CA SER A 82 -3.69 0.62 -2.75
C SER A 82 -3.49 -0.84 -2.34
N LEU A 83 -2.29 -1.23 -1.90
CA LEU A 83 -2.03 -2.57 -1.38
C LEU A 83 -2.89 -2.88 -0.15
N LYS A 84 -3.04 -1.91 0.76
CA LYS A 84 -3.91 -2.05 1.92
C LYS A 84 -5.37 -2.24 1.50
N ALA A 85 -5.85 -1.47 0.52
CA ALA A 85 -7.19 -1.66 -0.03
C ALA A 85 -7.39 -3.07 -0.65
N ILE A 86 -6.41 -3.57 -1.42
CA ILE A 86 -6.45 -4.94 -1.97
C ILE A 86 -6.49 -5.98 -0.84
N SER A 87 -5.68 -5.82 0.21
CA SER A 87 -5.66 -6.75 1.36
C SER A 87 -7.00 -6.81 2.10
N TYR A 88 -7.76 -5.71 2.11
CA TYR A 88 -9.13 -5.70 2.64
C TYR A 88 -10.14 -6.35 1.70
N LEU A 89 -10.00 -6.12 0.39
CA LEU A 89 -10.91 -6.69 -0.62
C LEU A 89 -10.77 -8.22 -0.72
N GLN A 90 -9.54 -8.72 -0.64
CA GLN A 90 -9.19 -10.13 -0.79
C GLN A 90 -8.14 -10.54 0.26
N PRO A 91 -8.54 -10.76 1.52
CA PRO A 91 -7.60 -11.05 2.60
C PRO A 91 -6.82 -12.36 2.40
N ASN A 92 -7.43 -13.35 1.75
CA ASN A 92 -6.83 -14.65 1.47
C ASN A 92 -5.87 -14.65 0.26
N TYR A 93 -5.73 -13.52 -0.44
CA TYR A 93 -4.82 -13.40 -1.57
C TYR A 93 -3.41 -13.11 -1.06
N THR A 94 -2.58 -14.15 -0.89
CA THR A 94 -1.24 -14.04 -0.27
C THR A 94 -0.31 -13.09 -1.00
N THR A 95 -0.41 -13.01 -2.32
CA THR A 95 0.45 -12.18 -3.17
C THR A 95 0.42 -10.70 -2.80
N VAL A 96 -0.71 -10.16 -2.29
CA VAL A 96 -0.76 -8.75 -1.85
C VAL A 96 0.20 -8.49 -0.69
N TRP A 97 0.35 -9.46 0.21
CA TRP A 97 1.22 -9.36 1.37
C TRP A 97 2.69 -9.50 0.96
N GLU A 98 2.99 -10.43 0.06
CA GLU A 98 4.34 -10.65 -0.49
C GLU A 98 4.86 -9.42 -1.24
N ILE A 99 4.07 -8.92 -2.20
CA ILE A 99 4.44 -7.74 -3.00
C ILE A 99 4.50 -6.50 -2.12
N GLY A 100 3.59 -6.35 -1.16
CA GLY A 100 3.63 -5.23 -0.22
C GLY A 100 4.88 -5.24 0.66
N ALA A 101 5.26 -6.41 1.18
CA ALA A 101 6.51 -6.56 1.92
C ALA A 101 7.72 -6.20 1.06
N TRP A 102 7.75 -6.65 -0.19
CA TRP A 102 8.82 -6.35 -1.14
C TRP A 102 8.97 -4.84 -1.40
N HIS A 103 7.87 -4.13 -1.70
CA HIS A 103 7.91 -2.67 -1.92
C HIS A 103 8.36 -1.90 -0.67
N MET A 104 7.91 -2.31 0.52
CA MET A 104 8.32 -1.66 1.76
C MET A 104 9.81 -1.87 2.05
N ALA A 105 10.30 -3.10 1.90
CA ALA A 105 11.71 -3.42 2.06
C ALA A 105 12.58 -2.63 1.07
N TYR A 106 12.17 -2.57 -0.19
CA TYR A 106 12.87 -1.78 -1.21
C TYR A 106 12.91 -0.29 -0.87
N ASN A 107 11.79 0.31 -0.47
CA ASN A 107 11.72 1.74 -0.14
C ASN A 107 12.62 2.09 1.05
N ILE A 108 12.68 1.24 2.08
CA ILE A 108 13.57 1.41 3.22
C ILE A 108 15.03 1.31 2.77
N PHE A 109 15.37 0.27 2.02
CA PHE A 109 16.72 0.07 1.51
C PHE A 109 17.19 1.24 0.64
N ALA A 110 16.36 1.67 -0.31
CA ALA A 110 16.67 2.79 -1.19
C ALA A 110 16.93 4.08 -0.41
N LYS A 111 16.15 4.34 0.64
CA LYS A 111 16.31 5.50 1.52
C LYS A 111 17.62 5.45 2.31
N GLU A 112 17.97 4.30 2.90
CA GLU A 112 19.23 4.16 3.65
C GLU A 112 20.45 4.21 2.72
N ALA A 113 20.37 3.63 1.53
CA ALA A 113 21.42 3.73 0.53
C ALA A 113 21.63 5.19 0.07
N GLU A 114 20.55 5.97 -0.11
CA GLU A 114 20.65 7.41 -0.41
C GLU A 114 21.29 8.19 0.75
N ARG A 115 20.94 7.87 1.99
CA ARG A 115 21.55 8.47 3.19
C ARG A 115 23.05 8.23 3.25
N GLY A 116 23.51 7.00 2.98
CA GLY A 116 24.95 6.67 2.89
C GLY A 116 25.67 7.49 1.82
N ARG A 117 25.11 7.55 0.60
CA ARG A 117 25.66 8.38 -0.49
C ARG A 117 25.68 9.88 -0.18
N ARG A 118 24.69 10.37 0.58
CA ARG A 118 24.64 11.78 1.01
C ARG A 118 25.76 12.08 2.02
N LEU A 119 26.01 11.16 2.93
CA LEU A 119 27.07 11.26 3.92
C LEU A 119 28.46 11.26 3.26
N GLU A 120 28.71 10.34 2.32
CA GLU A 120 29.96 10.28 1.54
C GLU A 120 30.22 11.61 0.79
N ARG A 121 29.20 12.14 0.08
CA ARG A 121 29.29 13.45 -0.58
C ARG A 121 29.54 14.61 0.38
N MET A 122 29.04 14.54 1.61
CA MET A 122 29.29 15.55 2.63
C MET A 122 30.74 15.49 3.11
N PHE A 123 31.28 14.28 3.31
CA PHE A 123 32.68 14.08 3.69
C PHE A 123 33.65 14.58 2.63
N GLU A 124 33.43 14.25 1.35
CA GLU A 124 34.29 14.75 0.27
C GLU A 124 34.34 16.29 0.23
N ARG A 125 33.18 16.95 0.41
CA ARG A 125 33.13 18.42 0.52
C ARG A 125 33.83 18.98 1.75
N MET A 126 33.84 18.25 2.86
CA MET A 126 34.56 18.67 4.06
C MET A 126 36.06 18.49 3.87
N LYS A 127 36.50 17.39 3.27
CA LYS A 127 37.90 17.10 2.94
C LYS A 127 38.50 18.15 2.01
N GLU A 128 37.75 18.59 0.99
CA GLU A 128 38.16 19.67 0.09
C GLU A 128 38.36 21.02 0.82
N LYS A 129 37.56 21.30 1.85
CA LYS A 129 37.62 22.55 2.63
C LYS A 129 38.62 22.52 3.78
N MET A 130 39.14 21.36 4.13
CA MET A 130 39.99 21.14 5.29
C MET A 130 41.44 21.08 4.83
N ASP A 131 42.36 21.81 5.49
CA ASP A 131 43.77 21.67 5.16
C ASP A 131 44.24 20.23 5.45
N PHE A 132 44.64 19.55 4.38
CA PHE A 132 44.86 18.10 4.36
C PHE A 132 46.00 17.68 5.30
N LYS A 133 46.93 18.59 5.56
CA LYS A 133 48.16 18.34 6.29
C LYS A 133 47.97 18.34 7.81
N GLU A 134 47.09 19.19 8.32
CA GLU A 134 46.78 19.29 9.76
C GLU A 134 45.82 18.18 10.24
N ASN A 135 44.95 17.67 9.36
CA ASN A 135 43.83 16.81 9.76
C ASN A 135 43.89 15.38 9.22
N LEU A 136 45.04 14.94 8.72
CA LEU A 136 45.23 13.63 8.07
C LEU A 136 44.76 12.44 8.93
N GLY A 137 45.00 12.50 10.25
CA GLY A 137 44.59 11.43 11.17
C GLY A 137 43.07 11.25 11.25
N ILE A 138 42.34 12.36 11.34
CA ILE A 138 40.87 12.37 11.39
C ILE A 138 40.29 11.86 10.06
N ILE A 139 40.88 12.28 8.93
CA ILE A 139 40.45 11.86 7.59
C ILE A 139 40.60 10.34 7.41
N LEU A 140 41.73 9.76 7.83
CA LEU A 140 41.98 8.32 7.71
C LEU A 140 41.05 7.47 8.60
N GLU A 141 40.67 7.97 9.77
CA GLU A 141 39.76 7.27 10.67
C GLU A 141 38.33 7.25 10.15
N ILE A 142 37.89 8.36 9.55
CA ILE A 142 36.60 8.46 8.85
C ILE A 142 36.57 7.54 7.62
N GLU A 143 37.63 7.50 6.81
CA GLU A 143 37.70 6.61 5.63
C GLU A 143 37.61 5.13 6.02
N LYS A 144 38.27 4.72 7.11
CA LYS A 144 38.12 3.36 7.67
C LYS A 144 36.69 3.08 8.11
N GLY A 145 36.03 4.04 8.74
CA GLY A 145 34.62 3.94 9.14
C GLY A 145 33.69 3.72 7.95
N ILE A 146 33.86 4.51 6.87
CA ILE A 146 33.07 4.40 5.64
C ILE A 146 33.28 3.03 4.96
N LYS A 147 34.54 2.57 4.87
CA LYS A 147 34.86 1.27 4.29
C LYS A 147 34.17 0.12 5.03
N LYS A 148 34.18 0.17 6.36
CA LYS A 148 33.51 -0.83 7.21
C LYS A 148 31.99 -0.84 7.04
N ILE A 149 31.38 0.30 6.74
CA ILE A 149 29.94 0.39 6.43
C ILE A 149 29.66 -0.23 5.06
N LYS A 150 30.50 0.03 4.05
CA LYS A 150 30.39 -0.57 2.71
C LYS A 150 30.52 -2.09 2.71
N GLU A 151 31.34 -2.66 3.58
CA GLU A 151 31.49 -4.12 3.70
C GLU A 151 30.29 -4.82 4.38
N LYS A 152 29.37 -4.04 4.98
CA LYS A 152 28.21 -4.57 5.73
C LYS A 152 26.86 -4.37 5.04
N ILE A 153 26.81 -3.60 3.96
CA ILE A 153 25.62 -3.37 3.12
C ILE A 153 25.74 -4.26 1.88
#